data_AF-A0A482TI44-F1
#
_entry.id   AF-A0A482TI44-F1
#
_cell.length_a   1.000
_cell.length_b   1.000
_cell.length_c   1.000
_cell.angle_alpha   90.00
_cell.angle_beta   90.00
_cell.angle_gamma   90.00
#
_symmetry.space_group_name_H-M   'P 1'
#
loop_
_entity.id
_entity.type
_entity.pdbx_description
1 polymer ?
#
loop_
_entity_poly.entity_id
_entity_poly.type
_entity_poly.pdbx_seq_one_letter_code
_entity_poly.pdbx_strand_id
1 'polypeptide(L)'
;MPDETLTAADADTLRERLLAARDAHAAAEADIKSIGEESVVAAADAYRKAIRLLDNYEESAVGTGDFQAYVEFQDKFLGLVEELPEELPDREAFEAAADRMDRRRLRERDFEGARADLEAAESYVEYLDHRTETKEELTEARRDAKLLLKDTDSRISELERLVELGEADVDAPVEHIRDPIDRYNEAVSEEFQSFKQSESAQEVLSVVEAAEWHSLVEFRSPPRDLREFVRESPDADEPIPTLLEYADYTGSKLDHYAEDPAMLQTSVAVHRTYLERLDADPLCVSFPPPSAETLRRKANELVSVLDRFASETTIAALRTVRELTRRDDYDRLRTAARARTELTDAELERLRSGAVETELHELREAHDKLADALSEADG
;
A
#
# COMPACT_ATOMS: atom_id res chain seq x y z
N MET A 1 -8.30 12.25 -5.27
CA MET A 1 -7.72 11.92 -6.58
C MET A 1 -8.75 11.03 -7.25
N PRO A 2 -9.26 11.40 -8.43
CA PRO A 2 -10.11 10.46 -9.17
C PRO A 2 -9.29 9.19 -9.37
N ASP A 3 -9.92 8.06 -9.13
CA ASP A 3 -9.36 6.71 -9.28
C ASP A 3 -9.13 6.49 -10.79
N GLU A 4 -8.03 7.05 -11.29
CA GLU A 4 -7.63 6.93 -12.69
C GLU A 4 -7.18 5.49 -12.86
N THR A 5 -8.09 4.69 -13.38
CA THR A 5 -7.95 3.25 -13.49
C THR A 5 -6.79 2.99 -14.45
N LEU A 6 -5.73 2.38 -13.94
CA LEU A 6 -4.56 1.98 -14.72
C LEU A 6 -4.98 1.21 -15.97
N THR A 7 -4.52 1.68 -17.13
CA THR A 7 -4.86 1.09 -18.42
C THR A 7 -3.66 0.45 -19.09
N ALA A 8 -3.92 -0.48 -20.02
CA ALA A 8 -2.90 -1.01 -20.90
C ALA A 8 -2.16 0.10 -21.70
N ALA A 9 -2.85 1.22 -21.99
CA ALA A 9 -2.27 2.36 -22.70
C ALA A 9 -1.21 3.10 -21.87
N ASP A 10 -1.35 3.14 -20.53
CA ASP A 10 -0.36 3.73 -19.64
C ASP A 10 0.95 2.91 -19.67
N ALA A 11 0.80 1.58 -19.68
CA ALA A 11 1.93 0.65 -19.82
C ALA A 11 2.61 0.74 -21.18
N ASP A 12 1.84 0.86 -22.27
CA ASP A 12 2.37 1.11 -23.60
C ASP A 12 3.16 2.43 -23.67
N THR A 13 2.63 3.50 -23.08
CA THR A 13 3.27 4.83 -23.06
C THR A 13 4.60 4.80 -22.30
N LEU A 14 4.64 4.19 -21.11
CA LEU A 14 5.89 4.08 -20.35
C LEU A 14 6.89 3.14 -21.03
N ARG A 15 6.44 2.08 -21.70
CA ARG A 15 7.31 1.23 -22.50
C ARG A 15 7.99 2.03 -23.60
N GLU A 16 7.22 2.83 -24.36
CA GLU A 16 7.76 3.67 -25.43
C GLU A 16 8.79 4.69 -24.89
N ARG A 17 8.47 5.36 -23.77
CA ARG A 17 9.40 6.28 -23.10
C ARG A 17 10.69 5.59 -22.67
N LEU A 18 10.58 4.39 -22.09
CA LEU A 18 11.74 3.60 -21.65
C LEU A 18 12.65 3.20 -22.81
N LEU A 19 12.07 2.70 -23.90
CA LEU A 19 12.82 2.32 -25.10
C LEU A 19 13.50 3.55 -25.74
N ALA A 20 12.79 4.68 -25.83
CA ALA A 20 13.36 5.92 -26.35
C ALA A 20 14.54 6.43 -25.51
N ALA A 21 14.40 6.44 -24.18
CA ALA A 21 15.48 6.86 -23.27
C ALA A 21 16.69 5.92 -23.34
N ARG A 22 16.46 4.61 -23.48
CA ARG A 22 17.53 3.63 -23.66
C ARG A 22 18.30 3.89 -24.96
N ASP A 23 17.58 4.05 -26.06
CA ASP A 23 18.19 4.25 -27.38
C ASP A 23 18.95 5.60 -27.44
N ALA A 24 18.42 6.66 -26.81
CA ALA A 24 19.09 7.95 -26.68
C ALA A 24 20.40 7.86 -25.87
N HIS A 25 20.36 7.18 -24.72
CA HIS A 25 21.57 6.98 -23.90
C HIS A 25 22.62 6.14 -24.63
N ALA A 26 22.19 5.08 -25.34
CA ALA A 26 23.10 4.26 -26.15
C ALA A 26 23.75 5.05 -27.29
N ALA A 27 23.02 5.98 -27.92
CA ALA A 27 23.58 6.88 -28.93
C ALA A 27 24.62 7.83 -28.33
N ALA A 28 24.33 8.47 -27.19
CA ALA A 28 25.28 9.35 -26.50
C ALA A 28 26.58 8.62 -26.10
N GLU A 29 26.47 7.38 -25.59
CA GLU A 29 27.62 6.53 -25.30
C GLU A 29 28.40 6.15 -26.57
N ALA A 30 27.72 5.89 -27.68
CA ALA A 30 28.36 5.56 -28.95
C ALA A 30 29.15 6.75 -29.53
N ASP A 31 28.61 7.97 -29.44
CA ASP A 31 29.27 9.19 -29.89
C ASP A 31 30.57 9.42 -29.12
N ILE A 32 30.52 9.35 -27.77
CA ILE A 32 31.72 9.45 -26.92
C ILE A 32 32.73 8.35 -27.22
N LYS A 33 32.26 7.11 -27.38
CA LYS A 33 33.13 5.96 -27.67
C LYS A 33 33.83 6.08 -29.02
N SER A 34 33.20 6.71 -30.01
CA SER A 34 33.79 6.90 -31.34
C SER A 34 35.02 7.82 -31.32
N ILE A 35 35.05 8.76 -30.39
CA ILE A 35 36.14 9.73 -30.17
C ILE A 35 37.17 9.19 -29.15
N GLY A 36 36.69 8.44 -28.16
CA GLY A 36 37.45 7.95 -27.02
C GLY A 36 37.12 8.74 -25.76
N GLU A 37 36.63 8.05 -24.72
CA GLU A 37 36.13 8.67 -23.49
C GLU A 37 37.18 9.55 -22.80
N GLU A 38 38.41 9.05 -22.68
CA GLU A 38 39.51 9.82 -22.08
C GLU A 38 39.80 11.12 -22.85
N SER A 39 39.74 11.06 -24.18
CA SER A 39 39.96 12.21 -25.06
C SER A 39 38.84 13.25 -24.93
N VAL A 40 37.57 12.82 -24.90
CA VAL A 40 36.41 13.70 -24.70
C VAL A 40 36.49 14.40 -23.34
N VAL A 41 36.79 13.65 -22.27
CA VAL A 41 36.94 14.21 -20.92
C VAL A 41 38.09 15.20 -20.86
N ALA A 42 39.25 14.86 -21.43
CA ALA A 42 40.40 15.75 -21.45
C ALA A 42 40.10 17.06 -22.20
N ALA A 43 39.42 17.00 -23.34
CA ALA A 43 39.08 18.17 -24.14
C ALA A 43 38.03 19.05 -23.43
N ALA A 44 37.01 18.44 -22.83
CA ALA A 44 36.00 19.15 -22.03
C ALA A 44 36.63 19.85 -20.81
N ASP A 45 37.56 19.18 -20.11
CA ASP A 45 38.26 19.76 -18.97
C ASP A 45 39.18 20.91 -19.39
N ALA A 46 39.88 20.78 -20.52
CA ALA A 46 40.70 21.84 -21.09
C ALA A 46 39.82 23.05 -21.46
N TYR A 47 38.69 22.83 -22.14
CA TYR A 47 37.73 23.88 -22.49
C TYR A 47 37.20 24.62 -21.26
N ARG A 48 36.70 23.89 -20.26
CA ARG A 48 36.19 24.47 -19.00
C ARG A 48 37.25 25.28 -18.26
N LYS A 49 38.53 24.82 -18.27
CA LYS A 49 39.65 25.57 -17.68
C LYS A 49 39.96 26.83 -18.47
N ALA A 50 39.99 26.76 -19.79
CA ALA A 50 40.26 27.89 -20.67
C ALA A 50 39.18 28.98 -20.55
N ILE A 51 37.90 28.62 -20.65
CA ILE A 51 36.78 29.55 -20.47
C ILE A 51 36.80 30.20 -19.09
N ARG A 52 37.04 29.41 -18.02
CA ARG A 52 37.16 29.96 -16.66
C ARG A 52 38.31 30.96 -16.53
N LEU A 53 39.44 30.74 -17.19
CA LEU A 53 40.54 31.70 -17.22
C LEU A 53 40.15 32.97 -17.98
N LEU A 54 39.46 32.85 -19.12
CA LEU A 54 38.98 34.01 -19.87
C LEU A 54 38.02 34.85 -19.03
N ASP A 55 37.02 34.22 -18.41
CA ASP A 55 35.99 34.92 -17.62
C ASP A 55 36.57 35.60 -16.36
N ASN A 56 37.50 34.93 -15.66
CA ASN A 56 38.08 35.48 -14.43
C ASN A 56 38.99 36.69 -14.68
N TYR A 57 39.59 36.79 -15.87
CA TYR A 57 40.62 37.80 -16.16
C TYR A 57 40.21 38.85 -17.20
N GLU A 58 39.11 38.68 -17.93
CA GLU A 58 38.65 39.65 -18.94
C GLU A 58 38.51 41.07 -18.36
N GLU A 59 37.87 41.23 -17.21
CA GLU A 59 37.68 42.56 -16.60
C GLU A 59 38.98 43.19 -16.10
N SER A 60 39.95 42.37 -15.68
CA SER A 60 41.18 42.83 -15.00
C SER A 60 42.40 42.95 -15.92
N ALA A 61 42.47 42.14 -16.99
CA ALA A 61 43.60 42.03 -17.89
C ALA A 61 43.44 42.85 -19.19
N VAL A 62 42.32 43.56 -19.38
CA VAL A 62 42.07 44.43 -20.53
C VAL A 62 42.59 45.86 -20.32
N GLY A 63 43.16 46.46 -21.37
CA GLY A 63 43.37 47.92 -21.43
C GLY A 63 44.48 48.46 -20.52
N THR A 64 44.14 49.40 -19.61
CA THR A 64 45.04 49.91 -18.54
C THR A 64 44.84 49.18 -17.22
N GLY A 65 44.30 47.95 -17.28
CA GLY A 65 44.03 47.11 -16.13
C GLY A 65 45.28 46.75 -15.32
N ASP A 66 45.09 45.82 -14.37
CA ASP A 66 46.17 45.38 -13.50
C ASP A 66 47.22 44.61 -14.32
N PHE A 67 48.40 45.21 -14.49
CA PHE A 67 49.50 44.59 -15.22
C PHE A 67 49.91 43.25 -14.61
N GLN A 68 49.81 43.10 -13.29
CA GLN A 68 50.09 41.83 -12.62
C GLN A 68 49.05 40.77 -13.02
N ALA A 69 47.76 41.13 -13.05
CA ALA A 69 46.69 40.23 -13.48
C ALA A 69 46.84 39.84 -14.96
N TYR A 70 47.28 40.76 -15.83
CA TYR A 70 47.59 40.47 -17.23
C TYR A 70 48.74 39.45 -17.39
N VAL A 71 49.86 39.64 -16.68
CA VAL A 71 51.00 38.71 -16.77
C VAL A 71 50.61 37.34 -16.21
N GLU A 72 49.88 37.30 -15.09
CA GLU A 72 49.40 36.07 -14.48
C GLU A 72 48.41 35.32 -15.38
N PHE A 73 47.50 36.04 -16.04
CA PHE A 73 46.59 35.45 -17.02
C PHE A 73 47.34 34.84 -18.20
N GLN A 74 48.28 35.57 -18.82
CA GLN A 74 49.06 35.04 -19.94
C GLN A 74 49.84 33.79 -19.55
N ASP A 75 50.54 33.81 -18.41
CA ASP A 75 51.30 32.66 -17.92
C ASP A 75 50.39 31.42 -17.71
N LYS A 76 49.23 31.62 -17.08
CA LYS A 76 48.25 30.55 -16.86
C LYS A 76 47.60 30.04 -18.15
N PHE A 77 47.23 30.92 -19.06
CA PHE A 77 46.51 30.55 -20.28
C PHE A 77 47.45 29.87 -21.28
N LEU A 78 48.65 30.41 -21.48
CA LEU A 78 49.66 29.78 -22.34
C LEU A 78 50.16 28.47 -21.74
N GLY A 79 50.45 28.45 -20.43
CA GLY A 79 50.84 27.22 -19.73
C GLY A 79 49.78 26.12 -19.80
N LEU A 80 48.49 26.48 -19.71
CA LEU A 80 47.40 25.51 -19.89
C LEU A 80 47.47 24.82 -21.26
N VAL A 81 47.71 25.57 -22.34
CA VAL A 81 47.76 25.05 -23.71
C VAL A 81 49.03 24.25 -23.98
N GLU A 82 50.18 24.68 -23.41
CA GLU A 82 51.44 23.95 -23.51
C GLU A 82 51.38 22.56 -22.84
N GLU A 83 50.64 22.44 -21.74
CA GLU A 83 50.47 21.18 -21.00
C GLU A 83 49.45 20.21 -21.63
N LEU A 84 48.71 20.63 -22.67
CA LEU A 84 47.72 19.76 -23.32
C LEU A 84 48.39 18.55 -24.01
N PRO A 85 47.73 17.38 -24.04
CA PRO A 85 48.20 16.23 -24.84
C PRO A 85 48.30 16.56 -26.33
N GLU A 86 49.32 16.04 -27.01
CA GLU A 86 49.50 16.25 -28.47
C GLU A 86 48.33 15.69 -29.28
N GLU A 87 47.77 14.58 -28.83
CA GLU A 87 46.65 13.88 -29.48
C GLU A 87 45.27 14.38 -28.99
N LEU A 88 45.22 15.54 -28.30
CA LEU A 88 43.95 16.09 -27.82
C LEU A 88 43.06 16.47 -29.02
N PRO A 89 41.80 16.02 -29.07
CA PRO A 89 40.86 16.46 -30.09
C PRO A 89 40.71 17.99 -30.09
N ASP A 90 40.67 18.58 -31.29
CA ASP A 90 40.60 20.04 -31.52
C ASP A 90 41.66 20.86 -30.77
N ARG A 91 42.85 20.29 -30.51
CA ARG A 91 44.00 21.02 -29.92
C ARG A 91 44.28 22.34 -30.65
N GLU A 92 44.14 22.36 -31.97
CA GLU A 92 44.34 23.56 -32.81
C GLU A 92 43.45 24.74 -32.38
N ALA A 93 42.24 24.48 -31.84
CA ALA A 93 41.35 25.52 -31.31
C ALA A 93 41.95 26.22 -30.07
N PHE A 94 42.58 25.43 -29.19
CA PHE A 94 43.26 25.94 -28.00
C PHE A 94 44.52 26.73 -28.37
N GLU A 95 45.28 26.26 -29.36
CA GLU A 95 46.46 26.95 -29.88
C GLU A 95 46.09 28.29 -30.54
N ALA A 96 45.01 28.32 -31.34
CA ALA A 96 44.50 29.56 -31.93
C ALA A 96 44.07 30.57 -30.87
N ALA A 97 43.38 30.11 -29.81
CA ALA A 97 43.02 30.95 -28.68
C ALA A 97 44.26 31.47 -27.94
N ALA A 98 45.28 30.63 -27.72
CA ALA A 98 46.55 31.02 -27.10
C ALA A 98 47.29 32.09 -27.90
N ASP A 99 47.37 31.93 -29.22
CA ASP A 99 47.98 32.91 -30.13
C ASP A 99 47.29 34.28 -30.07
N ARG A 100 45.96 34.30 -29.86
CA ARG A 100 45.25 35.58 -29.64
C ARG A 100 45.60 36.22 -28.31
N MET A 101 45.81 35.40 -27.28
CA MET A 101 46.17 35.85 -25.94
C MET A 101 47.65 36.24 -25.83
N ASP A 102 48.52 35.78 -26.72
CA ASP A 102 49.92 36.19 -26.80
C ASP A 102 50.10 37.57 -27.49
N ARG A 103 49.59 38.61 -26.84
CA ARG A 103 49.73 40.00 -27.29
C ARG A 103 50.16 40.89 -26.16
N ARG A 104 51.01 41.87 -26.47
CA ARG A 104 51.52 42.89 -25.53
C ARG A 104 50.43 43.70 -24.82
N ARG A 105 49.21 43.75 -25.36
CA ARG A 105 48.02 44.40 -24.78
C ARG A 105 46.76 43.68 -25.27
N LEU A 106 45.94 43.23 -24.34
CA LEU A 106 44.65 42.58 -24.62
C LEU A 106 43.50 43.59 -24.57
N ARG A 107 42.48 43.31 -25.39
CA ARG A 107 41.21 44.04 -25.46
C ARG A 107 40.06 43.05 -25.30
N GLU A 108 38.89 43.50 -24.91
CA GLU A 108 37.66 42.67 -24.81
C GLU A 108 37.44 41.82 -26.07
N ARG A 109 37.54 42.42 -27.26
CA ARG A 109 37.44 41.70 -28.55
C ARG A 109 38.43 40.55 -28.73
N ASP A 110 39.57 40.58 -28.04
CA ASP A 110 40.56 39.51 -28.10
C ASP A 110 40.08 38.33 -27.25
N PHE A 111 39.47 38.57 -26.08
CA PHE A 111 38.79 37.56 -25.26
C PHE A 111 37.58 36.96 -25.98
N GLU A 112 36.73 37.80 -26.58
CA GLU A 112 35.62 37.34 -27.43
C GLU A 112 36.13 36.45 -28.58
N GLY A 113 37.23 36.85 -29.23
CA GLY A 113 37.85 36.07 -30.29
C GLY A 113 38.43 34.73 -29.81
N ALA A 114 39.01 34.68 -28.60
CA ALA A 114 39.49 33.43 -28.02
C ALA A 114 38.33 32.49 -27.65
N ARG A 115 37.21 33.02 -27.15
CA ARG A 115 35.98 32.22 -26.93
C ARG A 115 35.45 31.64 -28.24
N ALA A 116 35.41 32.45 -29.30
CA ALA A 116 34.98 31.99 -30.63
C ALA A 116 35.92 30.91 -31.21
N ASP A 117 37.23 31.03 -31.00
CA ASP A 117 38.17 30.00 -31.45
C ASP A 117 37.97 28.66 -30.70
N LEU A 118 37.54 28.71 -29.43
CA LEU A 118 37.29 27.54 -28.59
C LEU A 118 35.91 26.87 -28.83
N GLU A 119 35.04 27.43 -29.68
CA GLU A 119 33.68 26.92 -29.92
C GLU A 119 33.69 25.44 -30.37
N ALA A 120 34.66 25.02 -31.18
CA ALA A 120 34.78 23.61 -31.59
C ALA A 120 35.04 22.67 -30.40
N ALA A 121 35.75 23.14 -29.36
CA ALA A 121 36.03 22.34 -28.16
C ALA A 121 34.85 22.34 -27.16
N GLU A 122 33.85 23.20 -27.34
CA GLU A 122 32.63 23.22 -26.54
C GLU A 122 31.81 21.93 -26.73
N SER A 123 31.80 21.37 -27.95
CA SER A 123 31.07 20.14 -28.26
C SER A 123 31.47 18.96 -27.36
N TYR A 124 32.69 18.92 -26.81
CA TYR A 124 33.09 17.88 -25.85
C TYR A 124 32.42 18.02 -24.49
N VAL A 125 32.12 19.25 -24.07
CA VAL A 125 31.26 19.49 -22.90
C VAL A 125 29.85 19.05 -23.21
N GLU A 126 29.31 19.41 -24.38
CA GLU A 126 27.96 19.02 -24.81
C GLU A 126 27.78 17.50 -24.87
N TYR A 127 28.77 16.73 -25.35
CA TYR A 127 28.70 15.27 -25.33
C TYR A 127 28.57 14.70 -23.90
N LEU A 128 29.33 15.24 -22.94
CA LEU A 128 29.29 14.78 -21.54
C LEU A 128 27.99 15.19 -20.84
N ASP A 129 27.50 16.40 -21.12
CA ASP A 129 26.24 16.89 -20.57
C ASP A 129 25.07 16.07 -21.15
N HIS A 130 25.05 15.84 -22.47
CA HIS A 130 24.06 14.98 -23.13
C HIS A 130 24.05 13.54 -22.64
N ARG A 131 25.24 12.93 -22.40
CA ARG A 131 25.35 11.62 -21.75
C ARG A 131 24.72 11.62 -20.36
N THR A 132 24.93 12.68 -19.59
CA THR A 132 24.40 12.80 -18.24
C THR A 132 22.87 12.93 -18.27
N GLU A 133 22.34 13.81 -19.11
CA GLU A 133 20.90 14.01 -19.31
C GLU A 133 20.20 12.71 -19.73
N THR A 134 20.69 12.05 -20.79
CA THR A 134 20.10 10.79 -21.28
C THR A 134 20.18 9.66 -20.26
N LYS A 135 21.22 9.63 -19.42
CA LYS A 135 21.34 8.66 -18.32
C LYS A 135 20.32 8.92 -17.22
N GLU A 136 20.10 10.19 -16.86
CA GLU A 136 19.09 10.59 -15.88
C GLU A 136 17.69 10.25 -16.39
N GLU A 137 17.38 10.57 -17.66
CA GLU A 137 16.12 10.21 -18.32
C GLU A 137 15.88 8.70 -18.34
N LEU A 138 16.90 7.90 -18.68
CA LEU A 138 16.81 6.44 -18.65
C LEU A 138 16.58 5.93 -17.22
N THR A 139 17.25 6.51 -16.23
CA THR A 139 17.07 6.13 -14.82
C THR A 139 15.66 6.44 -14.34
N GLU A 140 15.11 7.60 -14.72
CA GLU A 140 13.74 7.99 -14.42
C GLU A 140 12.73 7.08 -15.12
N ALA A 141 12.88 6.84 -16.42
CA ALA A 141 12.00 5.96 -17.18
C ALA A 141 11.99 4.53 -16.62
N ARG A 142 13.15 4.01 -16.20
CA ARG A 142 13.25 2.70 -15.52
C ARG A 142 12.49 2.69 -14.19
N ARG A 143 12.59 3.77 -13.42
CA ARG A 143 11.87 3.90 -12.15
C ARG A 143 10.36 3.95 -12.38
N ASP A 144 9.90 4.76 -13.32
CA ASP A 144 8.48 4.91 -13.63
C ASP A 144 7.89 3.57 -14.13
N ALA A 145 8.59 2.88 -15.03
CA ALA A 145 8.21 1.55 -15.49
C ALA A 145 8.10 0.53 -14.34
N LYS A 146 9.07 0.52 -13.41
CA LYS A 146 9.05 -0.37 -12.22
C LYS A 146 7.87 -0.09 -11.30
N LEU A 147 7.54 1.19 -11.09
CA LEU A 147 6.38 1.56 -10.30
C LEU A 147 5.09 1.11 -10.97
N LEU A 148 4.95 1.35 -12.27
CA LEU A 148 3.76 0.96 -13.03
C LEU A 148 3.55 -0.55 -13.05
N LEU A 149 4.61 -1.36 -13.23
CA LEU A 149 4.51 -2.82 -13.18
C LEU A 149 3.95 -3.30 -11.85
N LYS A 150 4.43 -2.74 -10.73
CA LYS A 150 3.92 -3.10 -9.40
C LYS A 150 2.45 -2.75 -9.22
N ASP A 151 2.03 -1.58 -9.71
CA ASP A 151 0.62 -1.17 -9.62
C ASP A 151 -0.25 -2.04 -10.55
N THR A 152 0.27 -2.41 -11.73
CA THR A 152 -0.37 -3.33 -12.67
C THR A 152 -0.50 -4.75 -12.09
N ASP A 153 0.52 -5.29 -11.42
CA ASP A 153 0.46 -6.57 -10.70
C ASP A 153 -0.65 -6.59 -9.64
N SER A 154 -0.76 -5.48 -8.90
CA SER A 154 -1.79 -5.32 -7.88
C SER A 154 -3.18 -5.32 -8.51
N ARG A 155 -3.35 -4.64 -9.64
CA ARG A 155 -4.59 -4.59 -10.40
C ARG A 155 -4.95 -5.95 -11.03
N ILE A 156 -3.98 -6.64 -11.62
CA ILE A 156 -4.14 -7.99 -12.15
C ILE A 156 -4.63 -8.94 -11.05
N SER A 157 -4.00 -8.89 -9.86
CA SER A 157 -4.41 -9.72 -8.72
C SER A 157 -5.84 -9.44 -8.25
N GLU A 158 -6.25 -8.17 -8.27
CA GLU A 158 -7.63 -7.77 -7.95
C GLU A 158 -8.63 -8.33 -8.99
N LEU A 159 -8.33 -8.18 -10.28
CA LEU A 159 -9.18 -8.70 -11.36
C LEU A 159 -9.25 -10.23 -11.34
N GLU A 160 -8.14 -10.93 -11.08
CA GLU A 160 -8.11 -12.38 -10.92
C GLU A 160 -9.02 -12.84 -9.78
N ARG A 161 -9.00 -12.14 -8.63
CA ARG A 161 -9.91 -12.41 -7.52
C ARG A 161 -11.37 -12.20 -7.95
N LEU A 162 -11.68 -11.15 -8.71
CA LEU A 162 -13.04 -10.94 -9.22
C LEU A 162 -13.48 -12.09 -10.14
N VAL A 163 -12.60 -12.57 -11.03
CA VAL A 163 -12.89 -13.74 -11.87
C VAL A 163 -13.16 -14.97 -11.02
N GLU A 164 -12.34 -15.26 -10.01
CA GLU A 164 -12.55 -16.38 -9.08
C GLU A 164 -13.91 -16.30 -8.37
N LEU A 165 -14.32 -15.09 -7.94
CA LEU A 165 -15.64 -14.88 -7.34
C LEU A 165 -16.77 -15.02 -8.37
N GLY A 166 -16.55 -14.63 -9.63
CA GLY A 166 -17.50 -14.76 -10.73
C GLY A 166 -17.71 -16.20 -11.22
N GLU A 167 -16.74 -17.09 -11.03
CA GLU A 167 -16.90 -18.53 -11.25
C GLU A 167 -17.88 -19.17 -10.26
N ALA A 168 -18.13 -18.52 -9.12
CA ALA A 168 -19.22 -18.91 -8.24
C ALA A 168 -20.56 -18.75 -8.97
N ASP A 169 -21.51 -19.64 -8.70
CA ASP A 169 -22.88 -19.47 -9.15
C ASP A 169 -23.54 -18.31 -8.40
N VAL A 170 -23.26 -17.07 -8.82
CA VAL A 170 -23.73 -15.83 -8.16
C VAL A 170 -25.25 -15.72 -8.13
N ASP A 171 -25.95 -16.44 -9.01
CA ASP A 171 -27.40 -16.53 -9.09
C ASP A 171 -27.98 -17.70 -8.28
N ALA A 172 -27.14 -18.44 -7.54
CA ALA A 172 -27.60 -19.51 -6.68
C ALA A 172 -28.60 -18.99 -5.64
N PRO A 173 -29.61 -19.79 -5.24
CA PRO A 173 -30.62 -19.39 -4.26
C PRO A 173 -30.03 -19.40 -2.85
N VAL A 174 -29.15 -18.43 -2.56
CA VAL A 174 -28.43 -18.28 -1.30
C VAL A 174 -29.38 -18.13 -0.11
N GLU A 175 -30.60 -17.67 -0.32
CA GLU A 175 -31.64 -17.57 0.72
C GLU A 175 -31.98 -18.94 1.34
N HIS A 176 -31.76 -20.05 0.62
CA HIS A 176 -31.94 -21.40 1.16
C HIS A 176 -31.00 -21.73 2.33
N ILE A 177 -29.86 -21.05 2.45
CA ILE A 177 -28.96 -21.16 3.61
C ILE A 177 -29.02 -19.93 4.51
N ARG A 178 -29.31 -18.74 3.96
CA ARG A 178 -29.38 -17.49 4.72
C ARG A 178 -30.60 -17.47 5.63
N ASP A 179 -31.80 -17.72 5.11
CA ASP A 179 -33.04 -17.59 5.88
C ASP A 179 -33.04 -18.46 7.17
N PRO A 180 -32.58 -19.73 7.14
CA PRO A 180 -32.53 -20.52 8.37
C PRO A 180 -31.47 -20.03 9.37
N ILE A 181 -30.36 -19.46 8.89
CA ILE A 181 -29.31 -18.87 9.75
C ILE A 181 -29.82 -17.59 10.41
N ASP A 182 -30.41 -16.69 9.62
CA ASP A 182 -30.96 -15.43 10.11
C ASP A 182 -32.06 -15.70 11.14
N ARG A 183 -32.98 -16.65 10.85
CA ARG A 183 -34.01 -17.07 11.80
C ARG A 183 -33.44 -17.60 13.12
N TYR A 184 -32.36 -18.38 13.08
CA TYR A 184 -31.70 -18.87 14.30
C TYR A 184 -31.01 -17.73 15.06
N ASN A 185 -30.27 -16.88 14.34
CA ASN A 185 -29.53 -15.76 14.92
C ASN A 185 -30.46 -14.73 15.58
N GLU A 186 -31.60 -14.43 14.96
CA GLU A 186 -32.65 -13.59 15.53
C GLU A 186 -33.20 -14.22 16.82
N ALA A 187 -33.60 -15.49 16.79
CA ALA A 187 -34.16 -16.19 17.94
C ALA A 187 -33.19 -16.25 19.14
N VAL A 188 -31.92 -16.60 18.90
CA VAL A 188 -30.92 -16.67 19.99
C VAL A 188 -30.57 -15.29 20.54
N SER A 189 -30.57 -14.25 19.70
CA SER A 189 -30.31 -12.88 20.14
C SER A 189 -31.44 -12.36 21.02
N GLU A 190 -32.69 -12.58 20.62
CA GLU A 190 -33.87 -12.21 21.41
C GLU A 190 -33.92 -12.96 22.74
N GLU A 191 -33.69 -14.28 22.73
CA GLU A 191 -33.70 -15.09 23.95
C GLU A 191 -32.56 -14.74 24.90
N PHE A 192 -31.34 -14.53 24.39
CA PHE A 192 -30.23 -14.11 25.23
C PHE A 192 -30.45 -12.71 25.81
N GLN A 193 -31.03 -11.80 25.03
CA GLN A 193 -31.40 -10.47 25.52
C GLN A 193 -32.46 -10.57 26.63
N SER A 194 -33.47 -11.42 26.47
CA SER A 194 -34.49 -11.66 27.51
C SER A 194 -33.89 -12.29 28.77
N PHE A 195 -33.02 -13.28 28.59
CA PHE A 195 -32.27 -13.96 29.64
C PHE A 195 -31.41 -12.97 30.44
N LYS A 196 -30.62 -12.14 29.75
CA LYS A 196 -29.81 -11.07 30.36
C LYS A 196 -30.66 -10.05 31.14
N GLN A 197 -31.88 -9.76 30.69
CA GLN A 197 -32.75 -8.76 31.30
C GLN A 197 -33.50 -9.27 32.54
N SER A 198 -33.80 -10.57 32.59
CA SER A 198 -34.76 -11.11 33.55
C SER A 198 -34.14 -12.08 34.55
N GLU A 199 -33.15 -12.87 34.14
CA GLU A 199 -32.48 -13.83 35.01
C GLU A 199 -31.35 -13.16 35.80
N SER A 200 -30.93 -13.83 36.88
CA SER A 200 -29.89 -13.32 37.76
C SER A 200 -28.56 -13.18 37.04
N ALA A 201 -27.76 -12.19 37.46
CA ALA A 201 -26.41 -12.03 36.92
C ALA A 201 -25.55 -13.27 37.15
N GLN A 202 -25.81 -14.02 38.23
CA GLN A 202 -25.20 -15.31 38.47
C GLN A 202 -25.50 -16.32 37.36
N GLU A 203 -26.76 -16.50 37.00
CA GLU A 203 -27.14 -17.45 35.95
C GLU A 203 -26.56 -17.04 34.60
N VAL A 204 -26.65 -15.75 34.25
CA VAL A 204 -26.13 -15.25 32.98
C VAL A 204 -24.62 -15.46 32.87
N LEU A 205 -23.86 -15.09 33.90
CA LEU A 205 -22.40 -15.24 33.89
C LEU A 205 -21.96 -16.70 33.99
N SER A 206 -22.78 -17.59 34.55
CA SER A 206 -22.51 -19.03 34.54
C SER A 206 -22.57 -19.63 33.12
N VAL A 207 -23.45 -19.12 32.25
CA VAL A 207 -23.51 -19.53 30.83
C VAL A 207 -22.24 -19.09 30.11
N VAL A 208 -21.78 -17.86 30.37
CA VAL A 208 -20.55 -17.31 29.79
C VAL A 208 -19.32 -18.10 30.25
N GLU A 209 -19.21 -18.38 31.56
CA GLU A 209 -18.12 -19.20 32.11
C GLU A 209 -18.14 -20.61 31.53
N ALA A 210 -19.32 -21.19 31.34
CA ALA A 210 -19.43 -22.51 30.76
C ALA A 210 -19.15 -22.56 29.26
N ALA A 211 -19.32 -21.44 28.54
CA ALA A 211 -18.90 -21.32 27.15
C ALA A 211 -17.37 -21.39 26.96
N GLU A 212 -16.57 -21.16 28.02
CA GLU A 212 -15.10 -21.25 27.95
C GLU A 212 -14.59 -22.65 27.55
N TRP A 213 -15.39 -23.69 27.78
CA TRP A 213 -15.08 -25.07 27.38
C TRP A 213 -15.38 -25.35 25.90
N HIS A 214 -15.99 -24.39 25.20
CA HIS A 214 -16.47 -24.51 23.83
C HIS A 214 -15.69 -23.57 22.92
N SER A 215 -14.64 -24.10 22.29
CA SER A 215 -13.68 -23.35 21.47
C SER A 215 -14.28 -22.50 20.34
N LEU A 216 -15.48 -22.82 19.87
CA LEU A 216 -16.16 -22.12 18.77
C LEU A 216 -17.24 -21.13 19.25
N VAL A 217 -17.40 -20.98 20.57
CA VAL A 217 -18.29 -20.01 21.22
C VAL A 217 -17.42 -19.01 21.97
N GLU A 218 -16.99 -17.97 21.25
CA GLU A 218 -15.93 -17.06 21.67
C GLU A 218 -16.39 -15.93 22.61
N PHE A 219 -17.02 -16.30 23.73
CA PHE A 219 -17.28 -15.31 24.78
C PHE A 219 -15.98 -14.80 25.40
N ARG A 220 -15.96 -13.51 25.76
CA ARG A 220 -14.91 -12.98 26.64
C ARG A 220 -15.15 -13.50 28.06
N SER A 221 -14.13 -14.13 28.62
CA SER A 221 -14.16 -14.60 30.01
C SER A 221 -14.55 -13.49 31.00
N PRO A 222 -15.46 -13.75 31.96
CA PRO A 222 -15.78 -12.79 33.00
C PRO A 222 -14.53 -12.41 33.82
N PRO A 223 -14.30 -11.10 34.08
CA PRO A 223 -13.27 -10.65 35.00
C PRO A 223 -13.33 -11.37 36.35
N ARG A 224 -12.17 -11.57 36.99
CA ARG A 224 -12.07 -12.32 38.25
C ARG A 224 -12.99 -11.75 39.32
N ASP A 225 -13.01 -10.42 39.46
CA ASP A 225 -13.78 -9.72 40.49
C ASP A 225 -15.29 -9.91 40.28
N LEU A 226 -15.76 -9.97 39.02
CA LEU A 226 -17.15 -10.33 38.71
C LEU A 226 -17.47 -11.79 39.02
N ARG A 227 -16.53 -12.72 38.79
CA ARG A 227 -16.71 -14.13 39.18
C ARG A 227 -16.76 -14.30 40.70
N GLU A 228 -16.02 -13.48 41.44
CA GLU A 228 -16.05 -13.45 42.90
C GLU A 228 -17.38 -12.89 43.41
N PHE A 229 -17.80 -11.74 42.89
CA PHE A 229 -19.11 -11.14 43.17
C PHE A 229 -20.26 -12.13 42.98
N VAL A 230 -20.31 -12.81 41.83
CA VAL A 230 -21.36 -13.79 41.51
C VAL A 230 -21.39 -15.00 42.45
N ARG A 231 -20.26 -15.37 43.05
CA ARG A 231 -20.18 -16.56 43.93
C ARG A 231 -20.47 -16.23 45.39
N GLU A 232 -20.19 -15.00 45.80
CA GLU A 232 -20.13 -14.63 47.22
C GLU A 232 -21.19 -13.60 47.62
N SER A 233 -21.67 -12.77 46.69
CA SER A 233 -22.65 -11.73 46.98
C SER A 233 -24.08 -12.22 46.75
N PRO A 234 -25.00 -12.04 47.73
CA PRO A 234 -26.43 -12.28 47.52
C PRO A 234 -27.05 -11.31 46.51
N ASP A 235 -26.43 -10.14 46.29
CA ASP A 235 -26.88 -9.19 45.27
C ASP A 235 -26.74 -9.76 43.84
N ALA A 236 -25.99 -10.86 43.65
CA ALA A 236 -25.86 -11.52 42.36
C ALA A 236 -27.16 -12.20 41.86
N ASP A 237 -28.15 -12.35 42.74
CA ASP A 237 -29.51 -12.79 42.39
C ASP A 237 -30.28 -11.74 41.56
N GLU A 238 -29.81 -10.49 41.56
CA GLU A 238 -30.41 -9.42 40.76
C GLU A 238 -30.00 -9.51 39.28
N PRO A 239 -30.90 -9.15 38.33
CA PRO A 239 -30.57 -9.10 36.91
C PRO A 239 -29.49 -8.07 36.57
N ILE A 240 -28.76 -8.32 35.48
CA ILE A 240 -27.66 -7.43 35.04
C ILE A 240 -28.11 -5.97 34.87
N PRO A 241 -29.26 -5.63 34.25
CA PRO A 241 -29.72 -4.25 34.15
C PRO A 241 -29.94 -3.59 35.52
N THR A 242 -30.49 -4.32 36.48
CA THR A 242 -30.70 -3.85 37.86
C THR A 242 -29.36 -3.57 38.55
N LEU A 243 -28.40 -4.48 38.43
CA LEU A 243 -27.04 -4.28 38.96
C LEU A 243 -26.31 -3.09 38.33
N LEU A 244 -26.52 -2.86 37.03
CA LEU A 244 -26.00 -1.69 36.32
C LEU A 244 -26.65 -0.40 36.82
N GLU A 245 -27.95 -0.41 37.16
CA GLU A 245 -28.63 0.70 37.82
C GLU A 245 -28.07 0.95 39.22
N TYR A 246 -27.85 -0.12 40.01
CA TYR A 246 -27.25 -0.01 41.35
C TYR A 246 -25.83 0.55 41.28
N ALA A 247 -25.06 0.19 40.25
CA ALA A 247 -23.71 0.73 40.03
C ALA A 247 -23.69 2.25 39.78
N ASP A 248 -24.81 2.84 39.36
CA ASP A 248 -24.96 4.30 39.24
C ASP A 248 -25.28 4.99 40.58
N TYR A 249 -25.58 4.23 41.63
CA TYR A 249 -25.89 4.77 42.95
C TYR A 249 -24.64 4.92 43.81
N THR A 250 -24.61 5.97 44.63
CA THR A 250 -23.48 6.29 45.50
C THR A 250 -23.89 6.37 46.97
N GLY A 251 -22.99 5.91 47.86
CA GLY A 251 -23.10 6.11 49.31
C GLY A 251 -24.39 5.54 49.90
N SER A 252 -25.02 6.32 50.78
CA SER A 252 -26.23 5.91 51.51
C SER A 252 -27.40 5.48 50.63
N LYS A 253 -27.42 5.87 49.35
CA LYS A 253 -28.44 5.38 48.41
C LYS A 253 -28.22 3.91 48.10
N LEU A 254 -26.97 3.48 47.86
CA LEU A 254 -26.65 2.10 47.54
C LEU A 254 -26.86 1.16 48.74
N ASP A 255 -26.60 1.63 49.97
CA ASP A 255 -26.88 0.91 51.22
C ASP A 255 -28.37 0.51 51.39
N HIS A 256 -29.28 1.11 50.62
CA HIS A 256 -30.70 0.76 50.61
C HIS A 256 -31.10 -0.27 49.55
N TYR A 257 -30.27 -0.48 48.53
CA TYR A 257 -30.57 -1.35 47.38
C TYR A 257 -29.67 -2.58 47.28
N ALA A 258 -28.48 -2.55 47.90
CA ALA A 258 -27.53 -3.65 47.88
C ALA A 258 -27.20 -4.11 49.31
N GLU A 259 -27.10 -5.42 49.50
CA GLU A 259 -26.68 -6.06 50.74
C GLU A 259 -25.16 -5.92 50.96
N ASP A 260 -24.36 -5.91 49.90
CA ASP A 260 -22.93 -5.55 49.92
C ASP A 260 -22.60 -4.42 48.94
N PRO A 261 -22.87 -3.15 49.32
CA PRO A 261 -22.56 -1.97 48.53
C PRO A 261 -21.08 -1.85 48.15
N ALA A 262 -20.17 -2.35 48.99
CA ALA A 262 -18.73 -2.26 48.75
C ALA A 262 -18.31 -3.22 47.64
N MET A 263 -18.74 -4.48 47.71
CA MET A 263 -18.41 -5.49 46.70
C MET A 263 -19.06 -5.15 45.34
N LEU A 264 -20.27 -4.60 45.34
CA LEU A 264 -20.93 -4.13 44.11
C LEU A 264 -20.12 -3.00 43.45
N GLN A 265 -19.65 -2.01 44.22
CA GLN A 265 -18.81 -0.93 43.67
C GLN A 265 -17.47 -1.42 43.14
N THR A 266 -16.79 -2.34 43.84
CA THR A 266 -15.47 -2.83 43.40
C THR A 266 -15.55 -3.79 42.23
N SER A 267 -16.70 -4.42 41.99
CA SER A 267 -16.85 -5.47 40.97
C SER A 267 -17.73 -5.01 39.81
N VAL A 268 -19.01 -4.70 40.08
CA VAL A 268 -20.00 -4.34 39.06
C VAL A 268 -19.71 -2.96 38.47
N ALA A 269 -19.47 -1.94 39.30
CA ALA A 269 -19.22 -0.59 38.80
C ALA A 269 -17.89 -0.49 38.03
N VAL A 270 -16.85 -1.21 38.46
CA VAL A 270 -15.56 -1.30 37.75
C VAL A 270 -15.70 -1.99 36.39
N HIS A 271 -16.51 -3.05 36.31
CA HIS A 271 -16.68 -3.85 35.11
C HIS A 271 -17.98 -3.58 34.33
N ARG A 272 -18.58 -2.40 34.54
CA ARG A 272 -19.81 -1.95 33.85
C ARG A 272 -19.77 -2.18 32.34
N THR A 273 -18.72 -1.72 31.67
CA THR A 273 -18.59 -1.85 30.21
C THR A 273 -18.59 -3.30 29.73
N TYR A 274 -18.10 -4.23 30.54
CA TYR A 274 -18.16 -5.65 30.20
C TYR A 274 -19.61 -6.15 30.21
N LEU A 275 -20.37 -5.85 31.27
CA LEU A 275 -21.77 -6.26 31.41
C LEU A 275 -22.68 -5.58 30.38
N GLU A 276 -22.43 -4.30 30.06
CA GLU A 276 -23.16 -3.58 29.01
C GLU A 276 -22.97 -4.22 27.64
N ARG A 277 -21.72 -4.57 27.28
CA ARG A 277 -21.35 -5.17 25.99
C ARG A 277 -21.57 -6.68 25.90
N LEU A 278 -22.05 -7.32 26.97
CA LEU A 278 -22.36 -8.74 26.92
C LEU A 278 -23.61 -8.97 26.07
N ASP A 279 -23.46 -9.63 24.92
CA ASP A 279 -24.52 -9.89 23.95
C ASP A 279 -24.44 -11.32 23.40
N ALA A 280 -25.32 -11.63 22.44
CA ALA A 280 -25.45 -12.95 21.86
C ALA A 280 -24.49 -13.22 20.69
N ASP A 281 -23.64 -12.27 20.30
CA ASP A 281 -22.82 -12.38 19.08
C ASP A 281 -22.00 -13.69 19.01
N PRO A 282 -21.37 -14.18 20.10
CA PRO A 282 -20.65 -15.46 20.07
C PRO A 282 -21.54 -16.69 19.81
N LEU A 283 -22.85 -16.58 20.06
CA LEU A 283 -23.84 -17.62 19.85
C LEU A 283 -24.38 -17.66 18.41
N CYS A 284 -24.18 -16.57 17.66
CA CYS A 284 -24.62 -16.45 16.28
C CYS A 284 -23.73 -17.23 15.29
N VAL A 285 -24.31 -17.58 14.16
CA VAL A 285 -23.61 -18.13 13.01
C VAL A 285 -23.33 -17.00 12.01
N SER A 286 -22.06 -16.84 11.62
CA SER A 286 -21.65 -15.81 10.66
C SER A 286 -22.24 -16.05 9.27
N PHE A 287 -22.39 -14.97 8.50
CA PHE A 287 -22.73 -15.03 7.09
C PHE A 287 -21.68 -14.27 6.26
N PRO A 288 -21.08 -14.86 5.21
CA PRO A 288 -21.25 -16.24 4.71
C PRO A 288 -20.91 -17.32 5.75
N PRO A 289 -21.59 -18.48 5.71
CA PRO A 289 -21.41 -19.49 6.73
C PRO A 289 -20.04 -20.20 6.63
N PRO A 290 -19.54 -20.77 7.75
CA PRO A 290 -18.30 -21.53 7.74
C PRO A 290 -18.46 -22.84 6.95
N SER A 291 -17.36 -23.59 6.79
CA SER A 291 -17.41 -24.91 6.13
C SER A 291 -18.43 -25.83 6.81
N ALA A 292 -18.94 -26.81 6.07
CA ALA A 292 -19.94 -27.75 6.59
C ALA A 292 -19.46 -28.45 7.87
N GLU A 293 -18.18 -28.82 7.94
CA GLU A 293 -17.57 -29.43 9.12
C GLU A 293 -17.52 -28.48 10.32
N THR A 294 -17.01 -27.25 10.11
CA THR A 294 -16.92 -26.24 11.16
C THR A 294 -18.30 -25.85 11.67
N LEU A 295 -19.29 -25.67 10.79
CA LEU A 295 -20.66 -25.35 11.19
C LEU A 295 -21.29 -26.48 12.00
N ARG A 296 -21.08 -27.75 11.61
CA ARG A 296 -21.54 -28.91 12.40
C ARG A 296 -20.94 -28.94 13.79
N ARG A 297 -19.63 -28.69 13.89
CA ARG A 297 -18.94 -28.68 15.17
C ARG A 297 -19.43 -27.52 16.04
N LYS A 298 -19.51 -26.31 15.48
CA LYS A 298 -20.04 -25.12 16.16
C LYS A 298 -21.46 -25.37 16.66
N ALA A 299 -22.34 -25.94 15.84
CA ALA A 299 -23.70 -26.26 16.24
C ALA A 299 -23.77 -27.24 17.43
N ASN A 300 -22.88 -28.24 17.50
CA ASN A 300 -22.85 -29.15 18.65
C ASN A 300 -22.39 -28.44 19.94
N GLU A 301 -21.39 -27.55 19.83
CA GLU A 301 -20.91 -26.75 20.94
C GLU A 301 -21.99 -25.76 21.41
N LEU A 302 -22.68 -25.10 20.48
CA LEU A 302 -23.79 -24.18 20.76
C LEU A 302 -24.94 -24.87 21.51
N VAL A 303 -25.35 -26.08 21.13
CA VAL A 303 -26.40 -26.83 21.86
C VAL A 303 -26.05 -26.97 23.35
N SER A 304 -24.78 -27.25 23.67
CA SER A 304 -24.34 -27.42 25.06
C SER A 304 -24.40 -26.13 25.89
N VAL A 305 -24.31 -24.97 25.23
CA VAL A 305 -24.43 -23.64 25.86
C VAL A 305 -25.90 -23.21 25.95
N LEU A 306 -26.65 -23.41 24.86
CA LEU A 306 -28.05 -23.01 24.73
C LEU A 306 -29.00 -23.83 25.60
N ASP A 307 -28.72 -25.10 25.87
CA ASP A 307 -29.53 -25.95 26.77
C ASP A 307 -29.72 -25.34 28.18
N ARG A 308 -28.93 -24.33 28.55
CA ARG A 308 -29.00 -23.64 29.85
C ARG A 308 -30.07 -22.55 29.92
N PHE A 309 -30.50 -21.97 28.79
CA PHE A 309 -31.43 -20.84 28.80
C PHE A 309 -32.37 -20.75 27.59
N ALA A 310 -31.98 -21.32 26.44
CA ALA A 310 -32.72 -21.18 25.20
C ALA A 310 -33.95 -22.11 25.16
N SER A 311 -34.98 -21.72 24.41
CA SER A 311 -36.15 -22.57 24.22
C SER A 311 -35.88 -23.73 23.27
N GLU A 312 -36.71 -24.78 23.35
CA GLU A 312 -36.66 -25.88 22.37
C GLU A 312 -36.89 -25.39 20.93
N THR A 313 -37.58 -24.25 20.74
CA THR A 313 -37.79 -23.63 19.42
C THR A 313 -36.46 -23.13 18.84
N THR A 314 -35.65 -22.44 19.65
CA THR A 314 -34.31 -21.96 19.25
C THR A 314 -33.36 -23.12 19.00
N ILE A 315 -33.40 -24.15 19.85
CA ILE A 315 -32.61 -25.38 19.65
C ILE A 315 -33.04 -26.08 18.35
N ALA A 316 -34.34 -26.13 18.02
CA ALA A 316 -34.82 -26.67 16.76
C ALA A 316 -34.37 -25.84 15.55
N ALA A 317 -34.32 -24.51 15.67
CA ALA A 317 -33.75 -23.63 14.63
C ALA A 317 -32.26 -23.93 14.41
N LEU A 318 -31.47 -24.08 15.48
CA LEU A 318 -30.06 -24.47 15.39
C LEU A 318 -29.87 -25.85 14.74
N ARG A 319 -30.74 -26.82 15.08
CA ARG A 319 -30.73 -28.14 14.44
C ARG A 319 -31.02 -28.04 12.94
N THR A 320 -31.88 -27.11 12.52
CA THR A 320 -32.15 -26.81 11.10
C THR A 320 -30.91 -26.24 10.41
N VAL A 321 -30.22 -25.27 11.03
CA VAL A 321 -28.95 -24.73 10.53
C VAL A 321 -27.89 -25.83 10.41
N ARG A 322 -27.79 -26.72 11.40
CA ARG A 322 -26.88 -27.87 11.36
C ARG A 322 -27.21 -28.83 10.20
N GLU A 323 -28.49 -29.03 9.90
CA GLU A 323 -28.91 -29.91 8.80
C GLU A 323 -28.55 -29.34 7.41
N LEU A 324 -28.45 -28.01 7.26
CA LEU A 324 -27.96 -27.40 6.02
C LEU A 324 -26.63 -27.97 5.57
N THR A 325 -25.74 -28.28 6.52
CA THR A 325 -24.40 -28.82 6.25
C THR A 325 -24.38 -30.21 5.60
N ARG A 326 -25.54 -30.89 5.56
CA ARG A 326 -25.70 -32.22 4.94
C ARG A 326 -26.29 -32.15 3.55
N ARG A 327 -26.67 -30.97 3.08
CA ARG A 327 -27.18 -30.79 1.73
C ARG A 327 -26.03 -30.91 0.72
N ASP A 328 -26.29 -31.58 -0.39
CA ASP A 328 -25.31 -31.73 -1.47
C ASP A 328 -24.94 -30.38 -2.12
N ASP A 329 -25.82 -29.38 -2.03
CA ASP A 329 -25.62 -28.04 -2.58
C ASP A 329 -25.02 -27.03 -1.57
N TYR A 330 -24.74 -27.43 -0.33
CA TYR A 330 -24.28 -26.52 0.72
C TYR A 330 -23.01 -25.75 0.31
N ASP A 331 -21.99 -26.45 -0.19
CA ASP A 331 -20.73 -25.82 -0.56
C ASP A 331 -20.88 -24.88 -1.77
N ARG A 332 -21.75 -25.22 -2.73
CA ARG A 332 -22.10 -24.33 -3.86
C ARG A 332 -22.78 -23.05 -3.35
N LEU A 333 -23.80 -23.19 -2.50
CA LEU A 333 -24.54 -22.06 -1.94
C LEU A 333 -23.64 -21.19 -1.05
N ARG A 334 -22.73 -21.80 -0.29
CA ARG A 334 -21.73 -21.09 0.51
C ARG A 334 -20.78 -20.29 -0.36
N THR A 335 -20.26 -20.87 -1.45
CA THR A 335 -19.37 -20.16 -2.38
C THR A 335 -20.11 -19.01 -3.06
N ALA A 336 -21.36 -19.21 -3.48
CA ALA A 336 -22.22 -18.15 -4.01
C ALA A 336 -22.50 -17.03 -2.99
N ALA A 337 -22.78 -17.40 -1.73
CA ALA A 337 -22.98 -16.43 -0.66
C ALA A 337 -21.74 -15.58 -0.41
N ARG A 338 -20.55 -16.19 -0.47
CA ARG A 338 -19.28 -15.49 -0.38
C ARG A 338 -19.08 -14.51 -1.53
N ALA A 339 -19.31 -14.96 -2.76
CA ALA A 339 -19.24 -14.12 -3.94
C ALA A 339 -20.19 -12.91 -3.85
N ARG A 340 -21.48 -13.12 -3.50
CA ARG A 340 -22.45 -12.02 -3.34
C ARG A 340 -22.15 -11.06 -2.19
N THR A 341 -21.38 -11.47 -1.19
CA THR A 341 -20.99 -10.58 -0.07
C THR A 341 -19.75 -9.76 -0.41
N GLU A 342 -18.85 -10.32 -1.22
CA GLU A 342 -17.59 -9.68 -1.61
C GLU A 342 -17.71 -8.86 -2.90
N LEU A 343 -18.65 -9.20 -3.80
CA LEU A 343 -18.90 -8.48 -5.06
C LEU A 343 -19.96 -7.40 -4.90
N THR A 344 -19.68 -6.23 -5.43
CA THR A 344 -20.67 -5.18 -5.68
C THR A 344 -21.52 -5.49 -6.91
N ASP A 345 -22.71 -4.88 -7.01
CA ASP A 345 -23.57 -5.01 -8.19
C ASP A 345 -22.87 -4.57 -9.49
N ALA A 346 -21.98 -3.57 -9.40
CA ALA A 346 -21.22 -3.07 -10.54
C ALA A 346 -20.16 -4.08 -11.00
N GLU A 347 -19.41 -4.68 -10.08
CA GLU A 347 -18.42 -5.73 -10.40
C GLU A 347 -19.09 -6.96 -10.99
N LEU A 348 -20.26 -7.34 -10.46
CA LEU A 348 -21.03 -8.46 -10.96
C LEU A 348 -21.54 -8.23 -12.40
N GLU A 349 -21.98 -7.02 -12.73
CA GLU A 349 -22.34 -6.67 -14.11
C GLU A 349 -21.10 -6.67 -15.04
N ARG A 350 -19.95 -6.23 -14.54
CA ARG A 350 -18.68 -6.27 -15.29
C ARG A 350 -18.20 -7.70 -15.57
N LEU A 351 -18.35 -8.60 -14.61
CA LEU A 351 -18.09 -10.04 -14.79
C LEU A 351 -19.06 -10.64 -15.81
N ARG A 352 -20.36 -10.36 -15.69
CA ARG A 352 -21.38 -10.83 -16.64
C ARG A 352 -21.14 -10.36 -18.08
N SER A 353 -20.64 -9.15 -18.25
CA SER A 353 -20.34 -8.57 -19.56
C SER A 353 -18.99 -9.02 -20.14
N GLY A 354 -18.17 -9.77 -19.38
CA GLY A 354 -16.83 -10.19 -19.80
C GLY A 354 -15.78 -9.07 -19.76
N ALA A 355 -16.12 -7.93 -19.15
CA ALA A 355 -15.26 -6.75 -19.11
C ALA A 355 -14.06 -6.95 -18.18
N VAL A 356 -14.22 -7.70 -17.08
CA VAL A 356 -13.14 -8.01 -16.14
C VAL A 356 -12.08 -8.89 -16.81
N GLU A 357 -12.50 -9.92 -17.53
CA GLU A 357 -11.62 -10.85 -18.24
C GLU A 357 -10.89 -10.17 -19.39
N THR A 358 -11.57 -9.26 -20.09
CA THR A 358 -10.96 -8.45 -21.15
C THR A 358 -9.88 -7.53 -20.60
N GLU A 359 -10.19 -6.75 -19.55
CA GLU A 359 -9.21 -5.88 -18.88
C GLU A 359 -8.03 -6.68 -18.32
N LEU A 360 -8.29 -7.83 -17.71
CA LEU A 360 -7.24 -8.72 -17.19
C LEU A 360 -6.32 -9.22 -18.29
N HIS A 361 -6.87 -9.58 -19.46
CA HIS A 361 -6.07 -10.00 -20.59
C HIS A 361 -5.19 -8.86 -21.14
N GLU A 362 -5.79 -7.67 -21.33
CA GLU A 362 -5.09 -6.48 -21.83
C GLU A 362 -3.97 -6.05 -20.88
N LEU A 363 -4.22 -6.02 -19.57
CA LEU A 363 -3.22 -5.65 -18.57
C LEU A 363 -2.07 -6.66 -18.50
N ARG A 364 -2.35 -7.97 -18.60
CA ARG A 364 -1.29 -8.99 -18.66
C ARG A 364 -0.40 -8.82 -19.89
N GLU A 365 -0.99 -8.60 -21.06
CA GLU A 365 -0.22 -8.39 -22.28
C GLU A 365 0.64 -7.11 -22.18
N ALA A 366 0.09 -6.02 -21.64
CA ALA A 366 0.81 -4.78 -21.48
C ALA A 366 1.91 -4.88 -20.40
N HIS A 367 1.63 -5.58 -19.30
CA HIS A 367 2.57 -5.90 -18.24
C HIS A 367 3.79 -6.66 -18.80
N ASP A 368 3.55 -7.75 -19.54
CA ASP A 368 4.63 -8.58 -20.09
C ASP A 368 5.52 -7.77 -21.04
N LYS A 369 4.93 -6.97 -21.93
CA LYS A 369 5.70 -6.11 -22.84
C LYS A 369 6.54 -5.06 -22.11
N LEU A 370 6.02 -4.46 -21.03
CA LEU A 370 6.76 -3.47 -20.25
C LEU A 370 7.86 -4.13 -19.42
N ALA A 371 7.60 -5.31 -18.85
CA ALA A 371 8.58 -6.10 -18.11
C ALA A 371 9.73 -6.56 -19.02
N ASP A 372 9.44 -7.00 -20.24
CA ASP A 372 10.45 -7.35 -21.25
C ASP A 372 11.33 -6.14 -21.59
N ALA A 373 10.73 -4.99 -21.90
CA ALA A 373 11.49 -3.76 -22.20
C ALA A 373 12.37 -3.31 -21.01
N LEU A 374 11.87 -3.48 -19.78
CA LEU A 374 12.64 -3.20 -18.57
C LEU A 374 13.80 -4.16 -18.37
N SER A 375 13.60 -5.46 -18.65
CA SER A 375 14.68 -6.45 -18.60
C SER A 375 15.76 -6.14 -19.65
N GLU A 376 15.37 -5.71 -20.85
CA GLU A 376 16.31 -5.27 -21.89
C GLU A 376 17.07 -4.00 -21.51
N ALA A 377 16.48 -3.10 -20.71
CA ALA A 377 17.13 -1.89 -20.23
C ALA A 377 18.00 -2.10 -18.97
N ASP A 378 17.78 -3.21 -18.25
CA ASP A 378 18.54 -3.60 -17.07
C ASP A 378 19.82 -4.40 -17.41
N GLY A 379 19.86 -5.06 -18.57
CA GLY A 379 21.02 -5.79 -19.10
C GLY A 379 21.96 -4.92 -19.93
#